data_AF-A0A2A2JEW6-F1
#
_entry.id   AF-A0A2A2JEW6-F1
#
_cell.length_a   1.000
_cell.length_b   1.000
_cell.length_c   1.000
_cell.angle_alpha   90.00
_cell.angle_beta   90.00
_cell.angle_gamma   90.00
#
_symmetry.space_group_name_H-M   'P 1'
#
loop_
_entity.id
_entity.type
_entity.pdbx_description
1 polymer ?
#
loop_
_entity_poly.entity_id
_entity_poly.type
_entity_poly.pdbx_seq_one_letter_code
_entity_poly.pdbx_strand_id
1 'polypeptide(L)'
;MMAGLFPPKNGQIWNPQLLWQPIAMHTDETLDQVSTGISGPCPVYTETVWNDRRYKDIEKYFDPLVVQLLRNRTGEYLRDGHWLNKAVDSIKSRYYINDSRYEVPDWAAPHIDKFIKSSLNFHTEMLNIQNDTVGAFHLELVMSNVEEHLECRRDPEFQKKMVFFSGVNKFKLLFELNEAIALL
;
A
#
# COMPACT_ATOMS: atom_id res chain seq x y z
N MET A 1 11.01 4.21 -11.39
CA MET A 1 10.13 4.72 -12.47
C MET A 1 10.77 5.90 -13.22
N MET A 2 10.97 7.06 -12.58
CA MET A 2 11.39 8.29 -13.26
C MET A 2 12.69 8.20 -14.07
N ALA A 3 13.70 7.48 -13.56
CA ALA A 3 14.96 7.24 -14.27
C ALA A 3 14.79 6.53 -15.62
N GLY A 4 13.81 5.64 -15.75
CA GLY A 4 13.52 4.92 -16.99
C GLY A 4 12.64 5.73 -17.95
N LEU A 5 11.77 6.59 -17.42
CA LEU A 5 10.88 7.43 -18.24
C LEU A 5 11.61 8.63 -18.85
N PHE A 6 12.58 9.18 -18.12
CA PHE A 6 13.35 10.35 -18.53
C PHE A 6 14.86 10.08 -18.48
N PRO A 7 15.39 9.21 -19.36
CA PRO A 7 16.84 9.11 -19.52
C PRO A 7 17.41 10.43 -20.05
N PRO A 8 18.57 10.90 -19.56
CA PRO A 8 19.17 12.16 -20.02
C PRO A 8 19.58 12.06 -21.50
N LYS A 9 19.37 13.13 -22.26
CA LYS A 9 19.79 13.24 -23.67
C LYS A 9 20.63 14.50 -23.91
N ASN A 10 21.64 14.38 -24.76
CA ASN A 10 22.48 15.50 -25.21
C ASN A 10 23.00 16.32 -24.02
N GLY A 11 22.70 17.63 -23.99
CA GLY A 11 23.12 18.54 -22.92
C GLY A 11 22.54 18.25 -21.53
N GLN A 12 21.61 17.30 -21.38
CA GLN A 12 21.14 16.84 -20.06
C GLN A 12 22.10 15.81 -19.42
N ILE A 13 23.06 15.27 -20.19
CA ILE A 13 24.05 14.32 -19.66
C ILE A 13 25.11 15.11 -18.90
N TRP A 14 24.92 15.20 -17.59
CA TRP A 14 25.89 15.83 -16.69
C TRP A 14 27.03 14.88 -16.28
N ASN A 15 26.81 13.55 -16.36
CA ASN A 15 27.79 12.52 -16.07
C ASN A 15 27.74 11.40 -17.12
N PRO A 16 28.80 11.18 -17.92
CA PRO A 16 28.80 10.17 -18.98
C PRO A 16 28.86 8.72 -18.47
N GLN A 17 29.26 8.50 -17.22
CA GLN A 17 29.30 7.17 -16.60
C GLN A 17 27.99 6.80 -15.90
N LEU A 18 27.09 7.78 -15.71
CA LEU A 18 25.82 7.60 -15.04
C LEU A 18 24.71 8.26 -15.87
N LEU A 19 24.04 7.47 -16.70
CA LEU A 19 22.93 7.93 -17.56
C LEU A 19 21.62 8.11 -16.77
N TRP A 20 21.68 8.97 -15.75
CA TRP A 20 20.58 9.35 -14.88
C TRP A 20 20.58 10.88 -14.69
N GLN A 21 19.40 11.46 -14.57
CA GLN A 21 19.23 12.87 -14.23
C GLN A 21 18.35 13.02 -12.99
N PRO A 22 18.63 14.03 -12.15
CA PRO A 22 17.75 14.34 -11.03
C PRO A 22 16.39 14.80 -11.55
N ILE A 23 15.33 14.27 -10.96
CA ILE A 23 13.96 14.72 -11.18
C ILE A 23 13.39 15.07 -9.83
N ALA A 24 12.85 16.29 -9.71
CA ALA A 24 12.24 16.75 -8.47
C ALA A 24 11.03 15.87 -8.14
N MET A 25 11.02 15.35 -6.92
CA MET A 25 9.89 14.62 -6.34
C MET A 25 9.43 15.40 -5.13
N HIS A 26 8.13 15.67 -5.07
CA HIS A 26 7.50 16.36 -3.96
C HIS A 26 6.74 15.33 -3.12
N THR A 27 6.75 15.54 -1.81
CA THR A 27 5.97 14.77 -0.84
C THR A 27 5.02 15.72 -0.15
N ASP A 28 3.81 15.27 0.10
CA ASP A 28 2.82 16.00 0.87
C ASP A 28 2.41 15.11 2.04
N GLU A 29 2.65 15.59 3.26
CA GLU A 29 2.39 14.81 4.47
C GLU A 29 0.93 14.37 4.58
N THR A 30 -0.01 15.16 4.05
CA THR A 30 -1.44 14.82 4.07
C THR A 30 -1.75 13.67 3.12
N LEU A 31 -1.12 13.65 1.94
CA LEU A 31 -1.24 12.57 0.96
C LEU A 31 -0.47 11.30 1.40
N ASP A 32 0.67 11.47 2.05
CA ASP A 32 1.53 10.37 2.50
C ASP A 32 0.91 9.59 3.68
N GLN A 33 0.08 10.25 4.49
CA GLN A 33 -0.66 9.61 5.59
C GLN A 33 -1.61 8.51 5.10
N VAL A 34 -2.17 8.63 3.89
CA VAL A 34 -3.03 7.62 3.25
C VAL A 34 -2.26 6.29 3.01
N SER A 35 -0.95 6.39 2.72
CA SER A 35 -0.11 5.22 2.41
C SER A 35 0.67 4.67 3.61
N THR A 36 1.09 5.51 4.56
CA THR A 36 2.14 5.12 5.53
C THR A 36 1.88 5.48 6.99
N GLY A 37 0.87 6.31 7.31
CA GLY A 37 0.90 7.03 8.59
C GLY A 37 -0.42 7.35 9.27
N ILE A 38 -1.59 7.03 8.72
CA ILE A 38 -2.87 7.42 9.36
C ILE A 38 -3.10 6.82 10.77
N SER A 39 -2.35 5.75 11.06
CA SER A 39 -2.28 5.07 12.35
C SER A 39 -1.61 5.95 13.41
N GLY A 40 -2.36 6.84 14.04
CA GLY A 40 -1.85 7.73 15.10
C GLY A 40 -2.35 9.18 15.01
N PRO A 41 -2.10 9.91 13.90
CA PRO A 41 -2.46 11.33 13.77
C PRO A 41 -3.94 11.57 13.46
N CYS A 42 -4.71 10.55 13.05
CA CYS A 42 -6.12 10.68 12.72
C CYS A 42 -7.02 9.99 13.79
N PRO A 43 -7.66 10.77 14.69
CA PRO A 43 -8.59 10.22 15.67
C PRO A 43 -9.75 9.46 15.01
N VAL A 44 -10.29 9.98 13.91
CA VAL A 44 -11.39 9.36 13.16
C VAL A 44 -11.00 7.98 12.66
N TYR A 45 -9.78 7.79 12.15
CA TYR A 45 -9.32 6.47 11.71
C TYR A 45 -9.24 5.47 12.87
N THR A 46 -8.73 5.90 14.02
CA THR A 46 -8.69 5.08 15.24
C THR A 46 -10.10 4.70 15.68
N GLU A 47 -11.02 5.67 15.69
CA GLU A 47 -12.40 5.49 16.15
C GLU A 47 -13.26 4.67 15.20
N THR A 48 -12.95 4.66 13.91
CA THR A 48 -13.75 3.98 12.90
C THR A 48 -13.14 2.66 12.48
N VAL A 49 -11.86 2.62 12.06
CA VAL A 49 -11.22 1.41 11.52
C VAL A 49 -10.81 0.45 12.62
N TRP A 50 -10.07 0.91 13.64
CA TRP A 50 -9.57 0.01 14.69
C TRP A 50 -10.65 -0.45 15.65
N ASN A 51 -11.70 0.36 15.82
CA ASN A 51 -12.85 -0.02 16.64
C ASN A 51 -13.89 -0.83 15.87
N ASP A 52 -13.83 -0.91 14.53
CA ASP A 52 -14.72 -1.73 13.71
C ASP A 52 -14.68 -3.19 14.19
N ARG A 53 -15.86 -3.78 14.32
CA ARG A 53 -16.00 -5.18 14.74
C ARG A 53 -15.27 -6.13 13.78
N ARG A 54 -15.29 -5.86 12.48
CA ARG A 54 -14.60 -6.66 11.46
C ARG A 54 -13.09 -6.61 11.64
N TYR A 55 -12.55 -5.47 12.06
CA TYR A 55 -11.12 -5.37 12.38
C TYR A 55 -10.77 -6.17 13.65
N LYS A 56 -11.59 -6.06 14.70
CA LYS A 56 -11.40 -6.82 15.94
C LYS A 56 -11.44 -8.33 15.70
N ASP A 57 -12.28 -8.77 14.77
CA ASP A 57 -12.45 -10.17 14.38
C ASP A 57 -11.56 -10.56 13.17
N ILE A 58 -10.61 -9.73 12.74
CA ILE A 58 -9.91 -9.90 11.45
C ILE A 58 -9.05 -11.17 11.38
N GLU A 59 -8.65 -11.71 12.54
CA GLU A 59 -7.92 -12.98 12.61
C GLU A 59 -8.70 -14.14 11.97
N LYS A 60 -10.04 -14.07 11.91
CA LYS A 60 -10.88 -15.12 11.32
C LYS A 60 -10.63 -15.33 9.81
N TYR A 61 -10.00 -14.36 9.15
CA TYR A 61 -9.72 -14.41 7.72
C TYR A 61 -8.37 -15.05 7.39
N PHE A 62 -7.56 -15.36 8.41
CA PHE A 62 -6.35 -16.15 8.26
C PHE A 62 -6.66 -17.65 8.25
N ASP A 63 -5.83 -18.43 7.55
CA ASP A 63 -5.91 -19.88 7.65
C ASP A 63 -5.53 -20.32 9.08
N PRO A 64 -6.36 -21.16 9.76
CA PRO A 64 -6.08 -21.60 11.12
C PRO A 64 -4.72 -22.29 11.30
N LEU A 65 -4.25 -23.02 10.28
CA LEU A 65 -2.93 -23.65 10.28
C LEU A 65 -1.83 -22.58 10.26
N VAL A 66 -2.01 -21.50 9.47
CA VAL A 66 -1.05 -20.39 9.42
C VAL A 66 -0.94 -19.72 10.80
N VAL A 67 -2.07 -19.42 11.44
CA VAL A 67 -2.09 -18.83 12.79
C VAL A 67 -1.38 -19.74 13.80
N GLN A 68 -1.68 -21.03 13.76
CA GLN A 68 -1.05 -22.02 14.64
C GLN A 68 0.47 -22.11 14.43
N LEU A 69 0.92 -22.20 13.18
CA LEU A 69 2.34 -22.28 12.83
C LEU A 69 3.08 -21.02 13.29
N LEU A 70 2.52 -19.85 13.00
CA LEU A 70 3.12 -18.58 13.40
C LEU A 70 3.29 -18.50 14.92
N ARG A 71 2.21 -18.72 15.69
CA ARG A 71 2.27 -18.64 17.17
C ARG A 71 3.23 -19.66 17.80
N ASN A 72 3.40 -20.82 17.20
CA ASN A 72 4.25 -21.88 17.74
C ASN A 72 5.72 -21.80 17.29
N ARG A 73 6.01 -21.17 16.14
CA ARG A 73 7.33 -21.24 15.50
C ARG A 73 8.07 -19.91 15.44
N THR A 74 7.40 -18.77 15.52
CA THR A 74 8.07 -17.46 15.40
C THR A 74 8.77 -17.03 16.68
N GLY A 75 8.33 -17.54 17.84
CA GLY A 75 8.78 -17.07 19.15
C GLY A 75 8.27 -15.67 19.51
N GLU A 76 7.45 -15.06 18.65
CA GLU A 76 6.91 -13.72 18.83
C GLU A 76 5.52 -13.76 19.46
N TYR A 77 5.21 -12.77 20.30
CA TYR A 77 3.87 -12.63 20.87
C TYR A 77 2.94 -11.91 19.89
N LEU A 78 2.20 -12.70 19.10
CA LEU A 78 1.28 -12.23 18.05
C LEU A 78 -0.10 -11.89 18.64
N ARG A 79 -0.24 -10.64 19.10
CA ARG A 79 -1.37 -10.17 19.91
C ARG A 79 -2.68 -10.00 19.16
N ASP A 80 -2.59 -9.63 17.90
CA ASP A 80 -3.72 -9.24 17.06
C ASP A 80 -3.43 -9.54 15.59
N GLY A 81 -4.45 -9.31 14.75
CA GLY A 81 -4.37 -9.50 13.30
C GLY A 81 -3.28 -8.68 12.60
N HIS A 82 -2.89 -7.51 13.14
CA HIS A 82 -1.82 -6.72 12.55
C HIS A 82 -0.44 -7.36 12.79
N TRP A 83 -0.18 -7.87 14.00
CA TRP A 83 1.04 -8.63 14.29
C TRP A 83 1.10 -9.95 13.52
N LEU A 84 -0.03 -10.64 13.39
CA LEU A 84 -0.13 -11.82 12.53
C LEU A 84 0.19 -11.49 11.07
N ASN A 85 -0.41 -10.43 10.52
CA ASN A 85 -0.14 -10.01 9.14
C ASN A 85 1.34 -9.66 8.92
N LYS A 86 1.99 -8.97 9.86
CA LYS A 86 3.44 -8.68 9.77
C LYS A 86 4.27 -9.95 9.64
N ALA A 87 3.95 -10.98 10.43
CA ALA A 87 4.66 -12.25 10.36
C ALA A 87 4.39 -12.99 9.03
N VAL A 88 3.15 -12.98 8.54
CA VAL A 88 2.78 -13.52 7.22
C VAL A 88 3.53 -12.79 6.10
N ASP A 89 3.51 -11.46 6.10
CA ASP A 89 4.16 -10.63 5.08
C ASP A 89 5.68 -10.82 5.08
N SER A 90 6.30 -11.08 6.24
CA SER A 90 7.72 -11.44 6.30
C SER A 90 8.01 -12.74 5.55
N ILE A 91 7.21 -13.79 5.76
CA ILE A 91 7.35 -15.09 5.07
C ILE A 91 7.08 -14.94 3.57
N LYS A 92 6.01 -14.23 3.21
CA LYS A 92 5.65 -13.92 1.81
C LYS A 92 6.77 -13.14 1.10
N SER A 93 7.37 -12.17 1.78
CA SER A 93 8.47 -11.37 1.22
C SER A 93 9.70 -12.23 0.95
N ARG A 94 10.07 -13.12 1.89
CA ARG A 94 11.17 -14.10 1.70
C ARG A 94 10.93 -14.97 0.47
N TYR A 95 9.71 -15.47 0.30
CA TYR A 95 9.33 -16.27 -0.86
C TYR A 95 9.50 -15.52 -2.18
N TYR A 96 9.02 -14.27 -2.28
CA TYR A 96 9.13 -13.49 -3.52
C TYR A 96 10.55 -12.98 -3.80
N ILE A 97 11.32 -12.66 -2.76
CA ILE A 97 12.73 -12.29 -2.91
C ILE A 97 13.53 -13.48 -3.43
N ASN A 98 13.22 -14.70 -2.97
CA ASN A 98 13.85 -15.94 -3.41
C ASN A 98 15.40 -15.86 -3.40
N ASP A 99 15.95 -15.39 -2.29
CA ASP A 99 17.39 -15.24 -2.08
C ASP A 99 17.84 -16.15 -0.95
N SER A 100 18.93 -16.89 -1.16
CA SER A 100 19.53 -17.81 -0.18
C SER A 100 19.87 -17.18 1.18
N ARG A 101 19.99 -15.86 1.27
CA ARG A 101 20.23 -15.15 2.53
C ARG A 101 18.95 -14.97 3.35
N TYR A 102 17.78 -15.15 2.73
CA TYR A 102 16.46 -14.90 3.30
C TYR A 102 15.50 -16.04 2.97
N GLU A 103 15.92 -17.27 3.21
CA GLU A 103 15.11 -18.44 2.90
C GLU A 103 13.79 -18.45 3.68
N VAL A 104 12.77 -19.04 3.06
CA VAL A 104 11.49 -19.34 3.70
C VAL A 104 11.74 -20.46 4.71
N PRO A 105 11.29 -20.35 5.97
CA PRO A 105 11.47 -21.41 6.95
C PRO A 105 10.85 -22.75 6.48
N ASP A 106 11.53 -23.87 6.79
CA ASP A 106 11.11 -25.21 6.36
C ASP A 106 9.67 -25.57 6.78
N TRP A 107 9.22 -25.06 7.93
CA TRP A 107 7.86 -25.31 8.43
C TRP A 107 6.79 -24.47 7.70
N ALA A 108 7.19 -23.40 7.01
CA ALA A 108 6.29 -22.53 6.25
C ALA A 108 6.28 -22.87 4.75
N ALA A 109 7.40 -23.33 4.20
CA ALA A 109 7.56 -23.60 2.77
C ALA A 109 6.49 -24.54 2.18
N PRO A 110 6.09 -25.66 2.83
CA PRO A 110 5.04 -26.55 2.32
C PRO A 110 3.64 -25.94 2.28
N HIS A 111 3.45 -24.76 2.88
CA HIS A 111 2.15 -24.11 3.07
C HIS A 111 2.15 -22.67 2.56
N ILE A 112 3.11 -22.31 1.71
CA ILE A 112 3.33 -20.92 1.29
C ILE A 112 2.10 -20.29 0.62
N ASP A 113 1.33 -21.08 -0.11
CA ASP A 113 0.05 -20.72 -0.71
C ASP A 113 -0.95 -20.21 0.34
N LYS A 114 -1.02 -20.86 1.51
CA LYS A 114 -1.87 -20.45 2.63
C LYS A 114 -1.39 -19.14 3.27
N PHE A 115 -0.08 -18.94 3.38
CA PHE A 115 0.49 -17.66 3.84
C PHE A 115 0.12 -16.52 2.89
N ILE A 116 0.35 -16.71 1.59
CA ILE A 116 0.01 -15.71 0.56
C ILE A 116 -1.49 -15.41 0.58
N LYS A 117 -2.35 -16.44 0.65
CA LYS A 117 -3.81 -16.28 0.73
C LYS A 117 -4.24 -15.55 2.00
N SER A 118 -3.63 -15.84 3.14
CA SER A 118 -3.95 -15.16 4.40
C SER A 118 -3.58 -13.67 4.36
N SER A 119 -2.43 -13.31 3.80
CA SER A 119 -2.03 -11.92 3.55
C SER A 119 -3.01 -11.21 2.61
N LEU A 120 -3.43 -11.88 1.53
CA LEU A 120 -4.43 -11.33 0.61
C LEU A 120 -5.77 -11.08 1.33
N ASN A 121 -6.32 -12.08 2.02
CA ASN A 121 -7.58 -11.96 2.74
C ASN A 121 -7.53 -10.83 3.79
N PHE A 122 -6.46 -10.75 4.58
CA PHE A 122 -6.28 -9.69 5.56
C PHE A 122 -6.30 -8.30 4.89
N HIS A 123 -5.53 -8.13 3.81
CA HIS A 123 -5.49 -6.85 3.11
C HIS A 123 -6.82 -6.49 2.46
N THR A 124 -7.53 -7.46 1.87
CA THR A 124 -8.87 -7.24 1.31
C THR A 124 -9.85 -6.78 2.37
N GLU A 125 -9.88 -7.42 3.54
CA GLU A 125 -10.79 -7.04 4.62
C GLU A 125 -10.42 -5.69 5.24
N MET A 126 -9.11 -5.42 5.41
CA MET A 126 -8.65 -4.09 5.80
C MET A 126 -9.14 -3.01 4.84
N LEU A 127 -9.11 -3.29 3.53
CA LEU A 127 -9.57 -2.35 2.51
C LEU A 127 -11.08 -2.16 2.56
N ASN A 128 -11.86 -3.23 2.72
CA ASN A 128 -13.31 -3.14 2.87
C ASN A 128 -13.67 -2.26 4.07
N ILE A 129 -13.01 -2.48 5.21
CA ILE A 129 -13.23 -1.66 6.42
C ILE A 129 -12.87 -0.20 6.15
N GLN A 130 -11.70 0.06 5.57
CA GLN A 130 -11.27 1.41 5.25
C GLN A 130 -12.22 2.09 4.26
N ASN A 131 -12.66 1.39 3.22
CA ASN A 131 -13.57 1.92 2.21
C ASN A 131 -14.90 2.36 2.83
N ASP A 132 -15.48 1.52 3.69
CA ASP A 132 -16.77 1.78 4.33
C ASP A 132 -16.73 2.86 5.43
N THR A 133 -15.53 3.25 5.90
CA THR A 133 -15.37 4.17 7.03
C THR A 133 -14.73 5.49 6.64
N VAL A 134 -13.52 5.44 6.09
CA VAL A 134 -12.65 6.59 5.80
C VAL A 134 -12.26 6.68 4.33
N GLY A 135 -12.74 5.76 3.49
CA GLY A 135 -12.35 5.62 2.10
C GLY A 135 -12.72 6.84 1.26
N ALA A 136 -13.91 7.38 1.48
CA ALA A 136 -14.38 8.59 0.80
C ALA A 136 -13.45 9.78 1.07
N PHE A 137 -12.99 9.98 2.31
CA PHE A 137 -12.05 11.04 2.65
C PHE A 137 -10.71 10.90 1.90
N HIS A 138 -10.15 9.69 1.88
CA HIS A 138 -8.89 9.43 1.18
C HIS A 138 -9.03 9.59 -0.34
N LEU A 139 -10.15 9.14 -0.91
CA LEU A 139 -10.43 9.30 -2.33
C LEU A 139 -10.56 10.78 -2.69
N GLU A 140 -11.34 11.53 -1.93
CA GLU A 140 -11.57 12.97 -2.14
C GLU A 140 -10.25 13.76 -2.12
N LEU A 141 -9.36 13.43 -1.18
CA LEU A 141 -8.07 14.08 -1.07
C LEU A 141 -7.20 13.92 -2.34
N VAL A 142 -7.29 12.77 -3.00
CA VAL A 142 -6.56 12.54 -4.26
C VAL A 142 -7.32 13.11 -5.45
N MET A 143 -8.64 12.93 -5.50
CA MET A 143 -9.49 13.38 -6.60
C MET A 143 -9.47 14.89 -6.73
N SER A 144 -9.54 15.64 -5.63
CA SER A 144 -9.38 17.10 -5.62
C SER A 144 -8.05 17.55 -6.24
N ASN A 145 -6.94 16.86 -5.97
CA ASN A 145 -5.63 17.15 -6.59
C ASN A 145 -5.63 16.87 -8.10
N VAL A 146 -6.34 15.82 -8.54
CA VAL A 146 -6.50 15.50 -9.96
C VAL A 146 -7.36 16.54 -10.66
N GLU A 147 -8.49 16.93 -10.05
CA GLU A 147 -9.41 17.94 -10.57
C GLU A 147 -8.73 19.31 -10.69
N GLU A 148 -8.04 19.77 -9.64
CA GLU A 148 -7.27 21.02 -9.66
C GLU A 148 -6.24 21.00 -10.81
N HIS A 149 -5.53 19.88 -10.99
CA HIS A 149 -4.60 19.74 -12.10
C HIS A 149 -5.28 19.85 -13.48
N LEU A 150 -6.48 19.27 -13.64
CA LEU A 150 -7.25 19.34 -14.88
C LEU A 150 -7.81 20.75 -15.13
N GLU A 151 -8.22 21.47 -14.08
CA GLU A 151 -8.68 22.85 -14.17
C GLU A 151 -7.54 23.81 -14.52
N CYS A 152 -6.40 23.72 -13.84
CA CYS A 152 -5.23 24.56 -14.12
C CYS A 152 -4.70 24.37 -15.54
N ARG A 153 -4.89 23.19 -16.17
CA ARG A 153 -4.53 23.00 -17.59
C ARG A 153 -5.33 23.88 -18.56
N ARG A 154 -6.46 24.43 -18.13
CA ARG A 154 -7.24 25.40 -18.94
C ARG A 154 -6.54 26.77 -18.97
N ASP A 155 -5.63 27.04 -18.05
CA ASP A 155 -4.77 28.22 -18.05
C ASP A 155 -3.56 27.99 -18.98
N PRO A 156 -3.36 28.84 -20.00
CA PRO A 156 -2.19 28.76 -20.89
C PRO A 156 -0.84 28.92 -20.17
N GLU A 157 -0.79 29.60 -19.02
CA GLU A 157 0.45 29.84 -18.27
C GLU A 157 0.84 28.65 -17.36
N PHE A 158 -0.11 27.79 -16.98
CA PHE A 158 0.08 26.70 -16.02
C PHE A 158 -0.20 25.30 -16.62
N GLN A 159 0.56 24.94 -17.65
CA GLN A 159 0.42 23.63 -18.30
C GLN A 159 1.44 22.60 -17.81
N LYS A 160 1.25 22.11 -16.59
CA LYS A 160 1.85 20.81 -16.21
C LYS A 160 1.31 19.76 -17.19
N LYS A 161 2.21 19.07 -17.92
CA LYS A 161 1.79 18.08 -18.94
C LYS A 161 1.40 16.74 -18.34
N MET A 162 1.92 16.42 -17.15
CA MET A 162 1.79 15.14 -16.50
C MET A 162 2.03 15.29 -15.00
N VAL A 163 1.29 14.52 -14.21
CA VAL A 163 1.46 14.39 -12.75
C VAL A 163 1.54 12.90 -12.43
N PHE A 164 2.49 12.53 -11.56
CA PHE A 164 2.65 11.16 -11.09
C PHE A 164 2.36 11.11 -9.59
N PHE A 165 1.37 10.31 -9.21
CA PHE A 165 1.10 9.96 -7.82
C PHE A 165 1.72 8.60 -7.52
N SER A 166 2.64 8.54 -6.57
CA SER A 166 3.27 7.31 -6.10
C SER A 166 2.65 6.89 -4.78
N GLY A 167 1.89 5.80 -4.76
CA GLY A 167 1.21 5.29 -3.56
C GLY A 167 1.39 3.79 -3.36
N VAL A 168 0.84 3.24 -2.27
CA VAL A 168 0.86 1.80 -1.96
C VAL A 168 -0.37 1.06 -2.50
N ASN A 169 -0.39 -0.27 -2.45
CA ASN A 169 -1.52 -1.10 -2.95
C ASN A 169 -2.91 -0.67 -2.45
N LYS A 170 -3.00 -0.12 -1.23
CA LYS A 170 -4.25 0.40 -0.69
C LYS A 170 -4.81 1.59 -1.47
N PHE A 171 -3.93 2.41 -2.02
CA PHE A 171 -4.28 3.53 -2.90
C PHE A 171 -4.96 3.00 -4.18
N LYS A 172 -4.36 2.02 -4.84
CA LYS A 172 -4.89 1.43 -6.08
C LYS A 172 -6.30 0.83 -5.89
N LEU A 173 -6.53 0.12 -4.79
CA LEU A 173 -7.80 -0.57 -4.54
C LEU A 173 -8.93 0.38 -4.10
N LEU A 174 -8.62 1.49 -3.43
CA LEU A 174 -9.61 2.55 -3.17
C LEU A 174 -10.12 3.21 -4.46
N PHE A 175 -9.25 3.36 -5.47
CA PHE A 175 -9.65 3.83 -6.79
C PHE A 175 -10.52 2.79 -7.52
N GLU A 176 -10.09 1.52 -7.58
CA GLU A 176 -10.81 0.46 -8.31
C GLU A 176 -12.19 0.15 -7.71
N LEU A 177 -12.37 0.24 -6.39
CA LEU A 177 -13.66 -0.02 -5.73
C LEU A 177 -14.67 1.12 -5.93
N ASN A 178 -14.22 2.37 -6.06
CA ASN A 178 -15.11 3.52 -6.20
C ASN A 178 -15.47 3.83 -7.66
N GLU A 179 -14.61 3.49 -8.64
CA GLU A 179 -15.01 3.54 -10.06
C GLU A 179 -16.16 2.57 -10.39
N ALA A 180 -16.29 1.47 -9.65
CA ALA A 180 -17.42 0.54 -9.79
C ALA A 180 -18.76 1.14 -9.32
N ILE A 181 -18.74 2.16 -8.46
CA ILE A 181 -19.94 2.84 -7.94
C ILE A 181 -20.32 4.03 -8.83
N ALA A 182 -19.36 4.66 -9.51
CA ALA A 182 -19.62 5.76 -10.45
C ALA A 182 -20.23 5.34 -11.81
N LEU A 183 -20.40 4.03 -12.03
CA LEU A 183 -21.00 3.44 -13.23
C LEU A 183 -22.38 2.78 -12.99
N LEU A 184 -23.01 3.03 -11.83
CA LEU A 184 -24.40 2.70 -11.52
C LEU A 184 -25.22 3.97 -11.25
#